data_AF-A0A1V5B3K8-F1
#
_entry.id   AF-A0A1V5B3K8-F1
#
_cell.length_a   1.000
_cell.length_b   1.000
_cell.length_c   1.000
_cell.angle_alpha   90.00
_cell.angle_beta   90.00
_cell.angle_gamma   90.00
#
_symmetry.space_group_name_H-M   'P 1'
#
loop_
_entity.id
_entity.type
_entity.pdbx_description
1 polymer ?
#
loop_
_entity_poly.entity_id
_entity_poly.type
_entity_poly.pdbx_seq_one_letter_code
_entity_poly.pdbx_strand_id
1 'polypeptide(L)'
;MTISSKFIFISLILAILAGQPASGFSLSLSNDGASVQKNVDLDDGTAYQGGASLGENSIQDIWSASGSGNNSIKDTASGGENKMAISMASSGSLAASASTEVASDGLASSLDSKMTGDEGSIGLFANSPGNEKQVLAGFLGDEAGGDLVASVSMTSAGRSEIGGNLQVQGVDGLPDAVQGDVMMVLDGLYAQNNGNLGRFGVMAVNEEKLSGTASRGTIPSGTKTYGYYDDPRAWVAAGWRWADNSNVQLYLKDDSNLANEGLDKNSVAQAVSDAAETWDSISSQNLFNDGVTISSQVAADKQDQKNVVAWKYTSSSALAYSRTWYYTNKYVVGKDGKRYKKAIESDLTYNTRWGWTTDESNPSLYNWMTNPSSITYDVQTVALHELGHTLGLGDTYLNKLYKYDLSQIMGYYDSTQRTLGSGDTKGLQTLYGA
;
A
#
# COMPACT_ATOMS: atom_id res chain seq x y z
N MET A 1 11.03 -35.90 40.94
CA MET A 1 10.19 -34.74 41.29
C MET A 1 9.85 -34.04 39.99
N THR A 2 8.74 -34.41 39.37
CA THR A 2 8.28 -33.88 38.08
C THR A 2 7.65 -32.52 38.37
N ILE A 3 8.38 -31.44 38.12
CA ILE A 3 7.80 -30.10 38.15
C ILE A 3 6.85 -30.04 36.95
N SER A 4 5.55 -30.05 37.23
CA SER A 4 4.50 -29.92 36.22
C SER A 4 4.74 -28.65 35.41
N SER A 5 4.63 -28.74 34.08
CA SER A 5 4.70 -27.57 33.16
C SER A 5 3.73 -26.45 33.55
N LYS A 6 2.65 -26.79 34.28
CA LYS A 6 1.69 -25.84 34.86
C LYS A 6 2.31 -24.89 35.91
N PHE A 7 3.32 -25.33 36.65
CA PHE A 7 3.96 -24.50 37.70
C PHE A 7 4.97 -23.49 37.15
N ILE A 8 5.66 -23.82 36.04
CA ILE A 8 6.64 -22.93 35.41
C ILE A 8 5.93 -21.74 34.74
N PHE A 9 4.73 -21.96 34.18
CA PHE A 9 3.91 -20.92 33.54
C PHE A 9 3.44 -19.85 34.55
N ILE A 10 3.07 -20.26 35.77
CA ILE A 10 2.58 -19.37 36.84
C ILE A 10 3.72 -18.46 37.37
N SER A 11 4.93 -19.01 37.52
CA SER A 11 6.07 -18.25 38.06
C SER A 11 6.62 -17.20 37.09
N LEU A 12 6.54 -17.44 35.76
CA LEU A 12 7.00 -16.48 34.76
C LEU A 12 6.09 -15.25 34.64
N ILE A 13 4.78 -15.42 34.86
CA ILE A 13 3.76 -14.36 34.77
C ILE A 13 3.80 -13.43 36.00
N LEU A 14 4.06 -13.97 37.19
CA LEU A 14 4.15 -13.18 38.44
C LEU A 14 5.39 -12.26 38.49
N ALA A 15 6.48 -12.59 37.81
CA ALA A 15 7.69 -11.77 37.79
C ALA A 15 7.56 -10.48 36.95
N ILE A 16 6.58 -10.40 36.06
CA ILE A 16 6.33 -9.22 35.20
C ILE A 16 5.54 -8.13 35.94
N LEU A 17 4.93 -8.44 37.09
CA LEU A 17 3.96 -7.58 37.81
C LEU A 17 4.55 -6.62 38.87
N ALA A 18 5.87 -6.45 38.95
CA ALA A 18 6.52 -5.70 40.04
C ALA A 18 6.96 -4.26 39.68
N GLY A 19 6.15 -3.49 38.95
CA GLY A 19 6.48 -2.11 38.59
C GLY A 19 5.29 -1.21 38.22
N GLN A 20 4.62 -0.67 39.23
CA GLN A 20 3.59 0.40 39.22
C GLN A 20 2.22 0.04 38.56
N PRO A 21 1.08 0.17 39.29
CA PRO A 21 -0.23 -0.01 38.69
C PRO A 21 -0.64 1.28 37.96
N ALA A 22 -0.75 1.21 36.63
CA ALA A 22 -1.71 2.08 35.94
C ALA A 22 -3.10 1.75 36.51
N SER A 23 -3.90 2.77 36.83
CA SER A 23 -5.33 2.60 37.11
C SER A 23 -5.98 1.97 35.88
N GLY A 24 -6.40 0.70 35.95
CA GLY A 24 -7.00 0.01 34.79
C GLY A 24 -6.43 -1.37 34.44
N PHE A 25 -5.52 -1.94 35.25
CA PHE A 25 -5.02 -3.30 35.02
C PHE A 25 -5.88 -4.37 35.70
N SER A 26 -6.35 -5.37 34.95
CA SER A 26 -6.93 -6.61 35.51
C SER A 26 -6.40 -7.86 34.80
N LEU A 27 -6.19 -8.93 35.56
CA LEU A 27 -5.79 -10.25 35.09
C LEU A 27 -6.75 -11.28 35.70
N SER A 28 -7.40 -12.11 34.88
CA SER A 28 -8.27 -13.19 35.34
C SER A 28 -7.81 -14.55 34.78
N LEU A 29 -8.03 -15.60 35.57
CA LEU A 29 -7.71 -17.00 35.25
C LEU A 29 -8.96 -17.83 35.53
N SER A 30 -9.34 -18.73 34.62
CA SER A 30 -10.52 -19.60 34.80
C SER A 30 -10.18 -20.88 35.58
N ASN A 31 -11.21 -21.53 36.15
CA ASN A 31 -11.10 -22.54 37.22
C ASN A 31 -10.27 -23.80 36.90
N ASP A 32 -9.93 -24.08 35.63
CA ASP A 32 -9.06 -25.21 35.25
C ASP A 32 -7.68 -24.77 34.69
N GLY A 33 -7.39 -23.46 34.69
CA GLY A 33 -6.14 -22.89 34.17
C GLY A 33 -5.99 -22.96 32.64
N ALA A 34 -7.10 -23.22 31.93
CA ALA A 34 -7.13 -23.34 30.48
C ALA A 34 -7.29 -22.00 29.76
N SER A 35 -7.52 -20.89 30.47
CA SER A 35 -7.56 -19.56 29.87
C SER A 35 -7.04 -18.45 30.78
N VAL A 36 -6.51 -17.40 30.15
CA VAL A 36 -6.06 -16.15 30.78
C VAL A 36 -6.73 -14.97 30.08
N GLN A 37 -7.14 -13.95 30.83
CA GLN A 37 -7.59 -12.67 30.28
C GLN A 37 -6.85 -11.51 30.94
N LYS A 38 -6.47 -10.52 30.16
CA LYS A 38 -5.72 -9.32 30.52
C LYS A 38 -6.46 -8.10 29.99
N ASN A 39 -6.77 -7.15 30.86
CA ASN A 39 -7.25 -5.83 30.48
C ASN A 39 -6.28 -4.76 31.01
N VAL A 40 -5.98 -3.76 30.20
CA VAL A 40 -5.11 -2.63 30.51
C VAL A 40 -5.76 -1.37 29.94
N ASP A 41 -6.30 -0.54 30.82
CA ASP A 41 -6.74 0.82 30.46
C ASP A 41 -5.64 1.80 30.92
N LEU A 42 -5.10 2.59 29.99
CA LEU A 42 -4.09 3.60 30.29
C LEU A 42 -4.73 4.99 30.50
N ASP A 43 -5.74 5.30 29.70
CA ASP A 43 -6.56 6.51 29.78
C ASP A 43 -7.91 6.31 29.06
N ASP A 44 -8.74 7.35 28.99
CA ASP A 44 -10.07 7.33 28.34
C ASP A 44 -10.03 6.99 26.84
N GLY A 45 -8.87 7.11 26.19
CA GLY A 45 -8.68 6.86 24.76
C GLY A 45 -7.88 5.60 24.44
N THR A 46 -7.14 5.05 25.40
CA THR A 46 -6.12 4.02 25.18
C THR A 46 -6.34 2.79 26.06
N ALA A 47 -6.72 1.69 25.43
CA ALA A 47 -7.08 0.45 26.10
C ALA A 47 -6.57 -0.78 25.33
N TYR A 48 -6.29 -1.85 26.07
CA TYR A 48 -5.97 -3.17 25.55
C TYR A 48 -6.75 -4.21 26.34
N GLN A 49 -7.42 -5.12 25.65
CA GLN A 49 -8.02 -6.32 26.23
C GLN A 49 -7.51 -7.51 25.46
N GLY A 50 -7.15 -8.59 26.13
CA GLY A 50 -6.70 -9.79 25.44
C GLY A 50 -6.81 -11.02 26.30
N GLY A 51 -6.75 -12.18 25.68
CA GLY A 51 -6.81 -13.44 26.39
C GLY A 51 -6.42 -14.59 25.51
N ALA A 52 -5.85 -15.61 26.14
CA ALA A 52 -5.49 -16.85 25.48
C ALA A 52 -6.25 -18.01 26.12
N SER A 53 -6.62 -19.01 25.32
CA SER A 53 -7.21 -20.25 25.79
C SER A 53 -6.55 -21.47 25.14
N LEU A 54 -6.51 -22.56 25.90
CA LEU A 54 -5.97 -23.86 25.47
C LEU A 54 -7.15 -24.79 25.16
N GLY A 55 -7.23 -25.23 23.91
CA GLY A 55 -8.15 -26.26 23.44
C GLY A 55 -7.50 -27.64 23.36
N GLU A 56 -8.26 -28.63 22.88
CA GLU A 56 -7.72 -29.95 22.57
C GLU A 56 -6.86 -29.86 21.30
N ASN A 57 -5.53 -29.75 21.47
CA ASN A 57 -4.53 -29.56 20.41
C ASN A 57 -4.53 -28.20 19.70
N SER A 58 -5.17 -27.18 20.29
CA SER A 58 -5.11 -25.81 19.77
C SER A 58 -4.86 -24.78 20.86
N ILE A 59 -4.35 -23.63 20.45
CA ILE A 59 -4.22 -22.42 21.27
C ILE A 59 -4.95 -21.31 20.54
N GLN A 60 -5.88 -20.65 21.21
CA GLN A 60 -6.56 -19.47 20.70
C GLN A 60 -6.08 -18.24 21.47
N ASP A 61 -5.67 -17.19 20.77
CA ASP A 61 -5.38 -15.87 21.30
C ASP A 61 -6.36 -14.85 20.71
N ILE A 62 -6.97 -14.02 21.54
CA ILE A 62 -7.91 -12.98 21.13
C ILE A 62 -7.49 -11.68 21.79
N TRP A 63 -7.46 -10.59 21.06
CA TRP A 63 -7.21 -9.27 21.63
C TRP A 63 -8.00 -8.18 20.92
N SER A 64 -8.22 -7.08 21.64
CA SER A 64 -8.69 -5.81 21.11
C SER A 64 -7.86 -4.68 21.73
N ALA A 65 -7.60 -3.65 20.94
CA ALA A 65 -6.81 -2.51 21.35
C ALA A 65 -7.35 -1.25 20.69
N SER A 66 -7.38 -0.15 21.44
CA SER A 66 -7.69 1.17 20.94
C SER A 66 -6.74 2.20 21.52
N GLY A 67 -6.54 3.30 20.81
CA GLY A 67 -5.66 4.37 21.24
C GLY A 67 -5.77 5.62 20.39
N SER A 68 -5.21 6.71 20.91
CA SER A 68 -5.00 7.96 20.19
C SER A 68 -3.52 8.36 20.20
N GLY A 69 -3.07 9.17 19.25
CA GLY A 69 -1.66 9.50 19.09
C GLY A 69 -0.84 8.34 18.52
N ASN A 70 0.39 8.18 19.01
CA ASN A 70 1.31 7.17 18.49
C ASN A 70 0.99 5.78 19.06
N ASN A 71 0.40 4.93 18.23
CA ASN A 71 -0.02 3.58 18.54
C ASN A 71 0.78 2.56 17.74
N SER A 72 1.12 1.44 18.36
CA SER A 72 1.77 0.32 17.66
C SER A 72 1.32 -1.02 18.23
N ILE A 73 0.98 -1.96 17.36
CA ILE A 73 0.61 -3.32 17.71
C ILE A 73 1.48 -4.27 16.89
N LYS A 74 1.97 -5.32 17.55
CA LYS A 74 2.62 -6.44 16.90
C LYS A 74 2.15 -7.73 17.52
N ASP A 75 1.53 -8.58 16.71
CA ASP A 75 1.09 -9.91 17.08
C ASP A 75 1.77 -10.94 16.15
N THR A 76 2.23 -12.05 16.72
CA THR A 76 2.94 -13.10 15.99
C THR A 76 2.56 -14.46 16.53
N ALA A 77 2.17 -15.35 15.62
CA ALA A 77 1.89 -16.74 15.93
C ALA A 77 2.77 -17.67 15.09
N SER A 78 3.15 -18.80 15.67
CA SER A 78 3.95 -19.81 14.99
C SER A 78 3.61 -21.22 15.46
N GLY A 79 3.59 -22.17 14.52
CA GLY A 79 3.38 -23.59 14.77
C GLY A 79 4.08 -24.42 13.70
N GLY A 80 5.11 -25.17 14.09
CA GLY A 80 5.96 -25.90 13.14
C GLY A 80 6.64 -24.96 12.12
N GLU A 81 6.44 -25.22 10.82
CA GLU A 81 6.93 -24.38 9.72
C GLU A 81 5.99 -23.20 9.40
N ASN A 82 4.80 -23.18 9.99
CA ASN A 82 3.80 -22.16 9.73
C ASN A 82 4.01 -20.95 10.66
N LYS A 83 3.89 -19.74 10.10
CA LYS A 83 4.02 -18.47 10.82
C LYS A 83 2.99 -17.48 10.33
N MET A 84 2.47 -16.66 11.23
CA MET A 84 1.69 -15.48 10.89
C MET A 84 2.15 -14.28 11.73
N ALA A 85 2.02 -13.09 11.16
CA ALA A 85 2.26 -11.86 11.90
C ALA A 85 1.32 -10.74 11.45
N ILE A 86 0.90 -9.94 12.42
CA ILE A 86 0.18 -8.68 12.24
C ILE A 86 1.07 -7.59 12.85
N SER A 87 1.31 -6.53 12.11
CA SER A 87 2.00 -5.34 12.58
C SER A 87 1.18 -4.12 12.18
N MET A 88 0.91 -3.22 13.11
CA MET A 88 0.21 -1.98 12.84
C MET A 88 0.88 -0.83 13.55
N ALA A 89 0.86 0.35 12.93
CA ALA A 89 1.25 1.59 13.55
C ALA A 89 0.37 2.74 13.05
N SER A 90 0.02 3.67 13.93
CA SER A 90 -0.74 4.87 13.61
C SER A 90 -0.23 6.04 14.43
N SER A 91 -0.12 7.24 13.86
CA SER A 91 0.15 8.47 14.60
C SER A 91 -1.11 9.17 15.14
N GLY A 92 -2.30 8.67 14.78
CA GLY A 92 -3.58 9.21 15.22
C GLY A 92 -4.43 8.19 15.97
N SER A 93 -5.66 7.93 15.52
CA SER A 93 -6.51 6.92 16.16
C SER A 93 -6.15 5.53 15.65
N LEU A 94 -6.18 4.55 16.53
CA LEU A 94 -6.14 3.13 16.21
C LEU A 94 -7.25 2.42 16.97
N ALA A 95 -7.99 1.56 16.29
CA ALA A 95 -8.87 0.57 16.89
C ALA A 95 -8.70 -0.74 16.13
N ALA A 96 -8.36 -1.81 16.83
CA ALA A 96 -8.15 -3.11 16.20
C ALA A 96 -8.53 -4.26 17.13
N SER A 97 -8.92 -5.38 16.55
CA SER A 97 -9.12 -6.64 17.24
C SER A 97 -8.71 -7.81 16.35
N ALA A 98 -8.08 -8.82 16.95
CA ALA A 98 -7.77 -10.04 16.25
C ALA A 98 -8.12 -11.29 17.07
N SER A 99 -8.33 -12.39 16.36
CA SER A 99 -8.47 -13.74 16.92
C SER A 99 -7.57 -14.66 16.12
N THR A 100 -6.56 -15.25 16.77
CA THR A 100 -5.59 -16.15 16.16
C THR A 100 -5.70 -17.53 16.79
N GLU A 101 -5.89 -18.55 15.97
CA GLU A 101 -5.84 -19.96 16.35
C GLU A 101 -4.57 -20.61 15.81
N VAL A 102 -3.87 -21.33 16.69
CA VAL A 102 -2.73 -22.19 16.38
C VAL A 102 -3.14 -23.62 16.63
N ALA A 103 -3.22 -24.43 15.58
CA ALA A 103 -3.57 -25.84 15.62
C ALA A 103 -2.46 -26.69 15.00
N SER A 104 -2.59 -28.02 15.08
CA SER A 104 -1.59 -28.95 14.55
C SER A 104 -1.49 -28.94 13.02
N ASP A 105 -2.57 -28.59 12.34
CA ASP A 105 -2.70 -28.57 10.87
C ASP A 105 -2.41 -27.20 10.25
N GLY A 106 -2.34 -26.14 11.06
CA GLY A 106 -2.01 -24.81 10.59
C GLY A 106 -2.34 -23.71 11.59
N LEU A 107 -2.27 -22.48 11.09
CA LEU A 107 -2.68 -21.29 11.82
C LEU A 107 -3.80 -20.59 11.05
N ALA A 108 -4.72 -19.97 11.79
CA ALA A 108 -5.78 -19.13 11.24
C ALA A 108 -5.88 -17.85 12.07
N SER A 109 -6.07 -16.69 11.44
CA SER A 109 -6.29 -15.43 12.13
C SER A 109 -7.34 -14.58 11.43
N SER A 110 -8.14 -13.86 12.19
CA SER A 110 -9.00 -12.80 11.70
C SER A 110 -8.58 -11.49 12.34
N LEU A 111 -8.57 -10.40 11.57
CA LEU A 111 -8.25 -9.06 12.01
C LEU A 111 -9.31 -8.08 11.53
N ASP A 112 -9.84 -7.29 12.44
CA ASP A 112 -10.58 -6.06 12.15
C ASP A 112 -9.77 -4.89 12.68
N SER A 113 -9.59 -3.84 11.86
CA SER A 113 -8.87 -2.64 12.27
C SER A 113 -9.34 -1.40 11.53
N LYS A 114 -9.20 -0.26 12.21
CA LYS A 114 -9.35 1.08 11.66
C LYS A 114 -8.25 1.96 12.23
N MET A 115 -7.59 2.71 11.35
CA MET A 115 -6.54 3.64 11.70
C MET A 115 -6.77 4.97 10.98
N THR A 116 -6.58 6.07 11.70
CA THR A 116 -6.54 7.42 11.14
C THR A 116 -5.35 8.19 11.68
N GLY A 117 -4.88 9.20 10.96
CA GLY A 117 -3.78 10.05 11.42
C GLY A 117 -3.02 10.70 10.28
N ASP A 118 -1.80 11.13 10.60
CA ASP A 118 -0.85 11.63 9.60
C ASP A 118 -0.10 10.47 8.96
N GLU A 119 0.25 9.46 9.75
CA GLU A 119 0.94 8.26 9.29
C GLU A 119 0.21 7.02 9.81
N GLY A 120 0.06 6.01 8.95
CA GLY A 120 -0.57 4.76 9.30
C GLY A 120 -0.02 3.62 8.47
N SER A 121 0.18 2.46 9.09
CA SER A 121 0.65 1.27 8.38
C SER A 121 0.07 -0.01 8.99
N ILE A 122 -0.18 -0.98 8.12
CA ILE A 122 -0.54 -2.35 8.44
C ILE A 122 0.38 -3.29 7.66
N GLY A 123 0.81 -4.36 8.32
CA GLY A 123 1.57 -5.44 7.73
C GLY A 123 1.00 -6.77 8.17
N LEU A 124 0.60 -7.56 7.19
CA LEU A 124 0.02 -8.89 7.34
C LEU A 124 0.96 -9.88 6.67
N PHE A 125 1.32 -10.94 7.38
CA PHE A 125 2.27 -11.94 6.92
C PHE A 125 1.74 -13.34 7.23
N ALA A 126 1.73 -14.21 6.23
CA ALA A 126 1.39 -15.62 6.37
C ALA A 126 2.44 -16.46 5.62
N ASN A 127 3.05 -17.40 6.31
CA ASN A 127 4.10 -18.26 5.76
C ASN A 127 3.77 -19.72 6.06
N SER A 128 3.81 -20.55 5.03
CA SER A 128 3.57 -21.99 5.06
C SER A 128 4.71 -22.72 4.30
N PRO A 129 4.73 -24.07 4.28
CA PRO A 129 5.66 -24.82 3.44
C PRO A 129 5.48 -24.54 1.93
N GLY A 130 4.26 -24.28 1.46
CA GLY A 130 3.96 -24.09 0.04
C GLY A 130 4.27 -22.69 -0.50
N ASN A 131 4.05 -21.65 0.29
CA ASN A 131 4.24 -20.26 -0.14
C ASN A 131 4.37 -19.30 1.04
N GLU A 132 4.80 -18.08 0.73
CA GLU A 132 4.76 -16.92 1.62
C GLU A 132 3.81 -15.88 0.99
N LYS A 133 2.88 -15.36 1.80
CA LYS A 133 2.03 -14.21 1.44
C LYS A 133 2.27 -13.06 2.40
N GLN A 134 2.37 -11.87 1.84
CA GLN A 134 2.50 -10.66 2.62
C GLN A 134 1.66 -9.55 1.99
N VAL A 135 1.00 -8.79 2.85
CA VAL A 135 0.26 -7.58 2.48
C VAL A 135 0.74 -6.46 3.37
N LEU A 136 1.25 -5.40 2.78
CA LEU A 136 1.63 -4.17 3.46
C LEU A 136 0.75 -3.06 2.91
N ALA A 137 0.27 -2.18 3.78
CA ALA A 137 -0.49 -1.02 3.37
C ALA A 137 -0.23 0.13 4.30
N GLY A 138 -0.37 1.35 3.80
CA GLY A 138 -0.19 2.53 4.64
C GLY A 138 -0.47 3.82 3.93
N PHE A 139 -0.55 4.87 4.73
CA PHE A 139 -0.70 6.25 4.29
C PHE A 139 0.31 7.14 5.00
N LEU A 140 0.65 8.25 4.34
CA LEU A 140 1.49 9.31 4.89
C LEU A 140 0.97 10.67 4.43
N GLY A 141 0.81 11.59 5.38
CA GLY A 141 0.46 12.99 5.18
C GLY A 141 1.03 13.85 6.31
N ASP A 142 0.58 15.10 6.36
CA ASP A 142 1.08 16.13 7.26
C ASP A 142 0.01 16.71 8.20
N GLU A 143 -1.27 16.53 7.86
CA GLU A 143 -2.39 16.86 8.72
C GLU A 143 -3.52 15.85 8.57
N ALA A 144 -3.89 15.25 9.69
CA ALA A 144 -4.95 14.29 9.94
C ALA A 144 -5.96 14.17 8.79
N GLY A 145 -5.68 13.24 7.89
CA GLY A 145 -6.51 12.91 6.72
C GLY A 145 -6.29 11.47 6.23
N GLY A 146 -5.35 10.76 6.85
CA GLY A 146 -5.12 9.33 6.69
C GLY A 146 -6.30 8.49 7.15
N ASP A 147 -6.73 7.52 6.35
CA ASP A 147 -7.66 6.47 6.76
C ASP A 147 -7.22 5.11 6.19
N LEU A 148 -7.21 4.09 7.05
CA LEU A 148 -6.95 2.70 6.68
C LEU A 148 -7.88 1.80 7.47
N VAL A 149 -8.59 0.93 6.76
CA VAL A 149 -9.52 -0.04 7.32
C VAL A 149 -9.15 -1.43 6.82
N ALA A 150 -9.17 -2.43 7.70
CA ALA A 150 -8.96 -3.81 7.32
C ALA A 150 -9.94 -4.72 8.06
N SER A 151 -10.59 -5.62 7.32
CA SER A 151 -11.33 -6.77 7.82
C SER A 151 -10.84 -7.99 7.04
N VAL A 152 -9.82 -8.65 7.60
CA VAL A 152 -8.98 -9.62 6.88
C VAL A 152 -8.94 -10.94 7.62
N SER A 153 -8.96 -12.02 6.84
CA SER A 153 -8.68 -13.38 7.28
C SER A 153 -7.34 -13.84 6.72
N MET A 154 -6.61 -14.58 7.53
CA MET A 154 -5.30 -15.12 7.21
C MET A 154 -5.26 -16.59 7.57
N THR A 155 -4.68 -17.42 6.70
CA THR A 155 -4.45 -18.83 6.98
C THR A 155 -3.01 -19.21 6.63
N SER A 156 -2.49 -20.19 7.35
CA SER A 156 -1.24 -20.84 7.03
C SER A 156 -1.35 -22.33 7.33
N ALA A 157 -1.83 -23.09 6.35
CA ALA A 157 -2.09 -24.52 6.44
C ALA A 157 -1.72 -25.20 5.11
N GLY A 158 -0.47 -25.66 4.98
CA GLY A 158 0.08 -26.18 3.73
C GLY A 158 0.36 -25.09 2.67
N ARG A 159 -0.62 -24.23 2.42
CA ARG A 159 -0.51 -22.97 1.69
C ARG A 159 -1.04 -21.81 2.55
N SER A 160 -0.49 -20.62 2.32
CA SER A 160 -0.84 -19.38 2.99
C SER A 160 -1.81 -18.55 2.17
N GLU A 161 -2.82 -17.99 2.84
CA GLU A 161 -3.82 -17.11 2.27
C GLU A 161 -3.99 -15.85 3.13
N ILE A 162 -4.21 -14.72 2.47
CA ILE A 162 -4.62 -13.45 3.07
C ILE A 162 -5.74 -12.94 2.18
N GLY A 163 -6.93 -12.74 2.73
CA GLY A 163 -8.11 -12.33 1.98
C GLY A 163 -9.13 -11.61 2.85
N GLY A 164 -10.06 -10.89 2.24
CA GLY A 164 -11.00 -10.02 2.93
C GLY A 164 -10.97 -8.62 2.34
N ASN A 165 -11.35 -7.63 3.13
CA ASN A 165 -11.35 -6.22 2.73
C ASN A 165 -10.18 -5.50 3.40
N LEU A 166 -9.39 -4.79 2.60
CA LEU A 166 -8.37 -3.87 3.08
C LEU A 166 -8.48 -2.63 2.20
N GLN A 167 -8.72 -1.49 2.83
CA GLN A 167 -8.86 -0.22 2.16
C GLN A 167 -7.88 0.77 2.76
N VAL A 168 -7.16 1.47 1.89
CA VAL A 168 -6.37 2.64 2.29
C VAL A 168 -6.91 3.80 1.50
N GLN A 169 -7.29 4.88 2.19
CA GLN A 169 -7.98 5.99 1.56
C GLN A 169 -9.14 5.48 0.70
N GLY A 170 -10.01 4.61 1.24
CA GLY A 170 -11.18 4.05 0.54
C GLY A 170 -10.89 3.28 -0.77
N VAL A 171 -9.62 3.09 -1.14
CA VAL A 171 -9.21 2.31 -2.30
C VAL A 171 -8.94 0.88 -1.86
N ASP A 172 -9.57 -0.08 -2.55
CA ASP A 172 -9.38 -1.50 -2.28
C ASP A 172 -7.93 -1.92 -2.56
N GLY A 173 -7.25 -2.43 -1.54
CA GLY A 173 -5.84 -2.83 -1.60
C GLY A 173 -5.59 -4.33 -1.77
N LEU A 174 -6.62 -5.16 -1.61
CA LEU A 174 -6.54 -6.61 -1.81
C LEU A 174 -7.25 -6.99 -3.10
N PRO A 175 -6.53 -7.13 -4.24
CA PRO A 175 -7.11 -7.68 -5.44
C PRO A 175 -7.08 -9.21 -5.38
N ASP A 176 -8.08 -9.84 -6.00
CA ASP A 176 -8.16 -11.30 -6.17
C ASP A 176 -6.98 -11.91 -6.97
N ALA A 177 -6.14 -11.06 -7.56
CA ALA A 177 -5.19 -11.39 -8.62
C ALA A 177 -3.74 -11.69 -8.17
N VAL A 178 -3.38 -11.57 -6.89
CA VAL A 178 -1.99 -11.88 -6.46
C VAL A 178 -1.83 -13.40 -6.28
N GLN A 179 -1.59 -14.09 -7.41
CA GLN A 179 -1.38 -15.53 -7.50
C GLN A 179 -0.06 -15.86 -8.22
N GLY A 180 0.55 -16.99 -7.87
CA GLY A 180 1.85 -17.39 -8.40
C GLY A 180 2.96 -16.43 -8.02
N ASP A 181 4.00 -16.34 -8.85
CA ASP A 181 5.18 -15.48 -8.66
C ASP A 181 4.94 -14.03 -9.12
N VAL A 182 3.84 -13.46 -8.65
CA VAL A 182 3.40 -12.09 -8.97
C VAL A 182 3.30 -11.28 -7.69
N MET A 183 3.69 -10.02 -7.82
CA MET A 183 3.55 -8.99 -6.81
C MET A 183 2.74 -7.85 -7.40
N MET A 184 1.91 -7.25 -6.57
CA MET A 184 1.14 -6.05 -6.89
C MET A 184 1.59 -4.92 -5.98
N VAL A 185 1.76 -3.74 -6.56
CA VAL A 185 1.88 -2.48 -5.82
C VAL A 185 0.80 -1.52 -6.30
N LEU A 186 0.23 -0.81 -5.35
CA LEU A 186 -0.67 0.32 -5.54
C LEU A 186 0.02 1.52 -4.91
N ASP A 187 0.21 2.58 -5.70
CA ASP A 187 0.71 3.87 -5.24
C ASP A 187 -0.31 4.94 -5.66
N GLY A 188 -0.66 5.85 -4.75
CA GLY A 188 -1.63 6.89 -5.06
C GLY A 188 -1.57 8.10 -4.15
N LEU A 189 -2.18 9.18 -4.63
CA LEU A 189 -2.24 10.47 -3.97
C LEU A 189 -3.61 10.68 -3.30
N TYR A 190 -3.67 11.37 -2.18
CA TYR A 190 -4.94 11.81 -1.58
C TYR A 190 -4.89 13.27 -1.14
N ALA A 191 -6.01 13.99 -1.24
CA ALA A 191 -6.10 15.37 -0.78
C ALA A 191 -6.19 15.43 0.76
N GLN A 192 -5.40 16.30 1.38
CA GLN A 192 -5.42 16.54 2.82
C GLN A 192 -6.29 17.75 3.20
N ASN A 193 -6.62 17.85 4.48
CA ASN A 193 -7.46 18.91 5.04
C ASN A 193 -6.80 20.30 5.04
N ASN A 194 -5.55 20.46 4.63
CA ASN A 194 -4.87 21.76 4.51
C ASN A 194 -4.63 22.16 3.04
N GLY A 195 -5.16 21.38 2.09
CA GLY A 195 -4.92 21.56 0.66
C GLY A 195 -3.65 20.89 0.14
N ASN A 196 -2.82 20.29 1.01
CA ASN A 196 -1.65 19.52 0.57
C ASN A 196 -2.06 18.13 0.07
N LEU A 197 -1.16 17.46 -0.64
CA LEU A 197 -1.28 16.05 -1.03
C LEU A 197 -0.70 15.13 0.03
N GLY A 198 -1.36 14.02 0.34
CA GLY A 198 -0.79 12.89 1.04
C GLY A 198 -0.65 11.72 0.08
N ARG A 199 -0.02 10.64 0.53
CA ARG A 199 0.08 9.40 -0.23
C ARG A 199 -0.47 8.21 0.49
N PHE A 200 -0.88 7.23 -0.28
CA PHE A 200 -1.19 5.91 0.23
C PHE A 200 -0.63 4.86 -0.71
N GLY A 201 -0.42 3.68 -0.16
CA GLY A 201 0.01 2.57 -0.98
C GLY A 201 -0.30 1.24 -0.36
N VAL A 202 -0.32 0.24 -1.23
CA VAL A 202 -0.54 -1.15 -0.88
C VAL A 202 0.46 -1.99 -1.66
N MET A 203 0.99 -3.01 -1.00
CA MET A 203 1.87 -4.00 -1.59
C MET A 203 1.34 -5.35 -1.19
N ALA A 204 1.08 -6.21 -2.17
CA ALA A 204 0.64 -7.57 -1.95
C ALA A 204 1.54 -8.51 -2.74
N VAL A 205 2.10 -9.52 -2.06
CA VAL A 205 2.99 -10.51 -2.66
C VAL A 205 2.52 -11.92 -2.32
N ASN A 206 2.64 -12.78 -3.31
CA ASN A 206 2.63 -14.23 -3.15
C ASN A 206 3.95 -14.77 -3.73
N GLU A 207 4.69 -15.52 -2.95
CA GLU A 207 5.94 -16.15 -3.38
C GLU A 207 5.84 -17.67 -3.19
N GLU A 208 5.87 -18.41 -4.30
CA GLU A 208 5.80 -19.87 -4.27
C GLU A 208 7.14 -20.46 -3.82
N LYS A 209 7.10 -21.38 -2.85
CA LYS A 209 8.28 -22.12 -2.42
C LYS A 209 8.40 -23.37 -3.29
N LEU A 210 9.26 -23.30 -4.29
CA LEU A 210 9.67 -24.50 -5.02
C LEU A 210 10.37 -25.47 -4.06
N SER A 211 10.18 -26.77 -4.28
CA SER A 211 10.90 -27.87 -3.62
C SER A 211 12.39 -27.85 -3.99
N GLY A 212 13.11 -26.87 -3.45
CA GLY A 212 14.49 -26.56 -3.80
C GLY A 212 14.78 -25.11 -3.49
N THR A 213 15.43 -24.90 -2.34
CA THR A 213 16.03 -23.67 -1.80
C THR A 213 16.06 -22.47 -2.75
N ALA A 214 14.94 -21.75 -2.85
CA ALA A 214 14.95 -20.37 -3.35
C ALA A 214 15.33 -19.46 -2.18
N SER A 215 16.48 -18.80 -2.33
CA SER A 215 17.00 -17.81 -1.40
C SER A 215 15.98 -16.72 -1.16
N ARG A 216 15.59 -16.56 0.11
CA ARG A 216 14.93 -15.39 0.72
C ARG A 216 15.18 -14.11 -0.10
N GLY A 217 14.14 -13.63 -0.79
CA GLY A 217 14.12 -12.28 -1.31
C GLY A 217 14.15 -11.32 -0.12
N THR A 218 15.32 -10.81 0.23
CA THR A 218 15.41 -9.71 1.19
C THR A 218 14.55 -8.57 0.65
N ILE A 219 13.56 -8.18 1.45
CA ILE A 219 12.82 -6.92 1.37
C ILE A 219 13.77 -5.83 0.88
N PRO A 220 13.43 -5.03 -0.14
CA PRO A 220 14.08 -3.74 -0.34
C PRO A 220 13.81 -2.90 0.91
N SER A 221 14.65 -3.07 1.92
CA SER A 221 14.81 -2.11 3.00
C SER A 221 15.26 -0.82 2.32
N GLY A 222 14.36 0.14 2.28
CA GLY A 222 14.51 1.39 1.56
C GLY A 222 14.23 1.23 0.07
N THR A 223 13.17 1.90 -0.40
CA THR A 223 13.31 2.73 -1.59
C THR A 223 14.66 3.43 -1.49
N LYS A 224 15.69 2.91 -2.19
CA LYS A 224 17.00 3.52 -2.18
C LYS A 224 16.84 4.87 -2.86
N THR A 225 16.74 5.93 -2.06
CA THR A 225 16.80 7.30 -2.53
C THR A 225 18.15 7.48 -3.23
N TYR A 226 18.12 7.79 -4.53
CA TYR A 226 19.32 8.15 -5.26
C TYR A 226 19.39 9.68 -5.31
N GLY A 227 20.25 10.26 -4.48
CA GLY A 227 20.51 11.70 -4.42
C GLY A 227 21.36 12.07 -3.20
N TYR A 228 22.26 13.05 -3.34
CA TYR A 228 22.89 13.71 -2.19
C TYR A 228 21.91 14.74 -1.60
N TYR A 229 22.06 15.07 -0.31
CA TYR A 229 21.31 16.09 0.43
C TYR A 229 21.17 17.40 -0.41
N ASP A 230 19.95 17.92 -0.56
CA ASP A 230 19.58 19.10 -1.37
C ASP A 230 19.81 19.04 -2.90
N ASP A 231 19.89 17.84 -3.50
CA ASP A 231 20.05 17.72 -4.96
C ASP A 231 18.69 17.79 -5.69
N PRO A 232 18.43 18.79 -6.56
CA PRO A 232 17.21 18.85 -7.37
C PRO A 232 17.08 17.68 -8.38
N ARG A 233 18.10 16.83 -8.50
CA ARG A 233 18.11 15.61 -9.32
C ARG A 233 17.76 14.35 -8.52
N ALA A 234 17.28 14.48 -7.29
CA ALA A 234 16.91 13.35 -6.47
C ALA A 234 15.69 12.62 -7.02
N TRP A 235 15.71 11.29 -6.93
CA TRP A 235 14.62 10.43 -7.40
C TRP A 235 14.56 9.13 -6.60
N VAL A 236 13.45 8.41 -6.74
CA VAL A 236 13.18 7.15 -6.05
C VAL A 236 12.85 6.05 -7.06
N ALA A 237 13.48 4.88 -6.92
CA ALA A 237 13.15 3.69 -7.70
C ALA A 237 12.12 2.83 -6.95
N ALA A 238 11.06 2.41 -7.63
CA ALA A 238 10.05 1.48 -7.10
C ALA A 238 10.56 0.02 -7.00
N GLY A 239 11.68 -0.29 -7.65
CA GLY A 239 12.33 -1.62 -7.59
C GLY A 239 11.93 -2.59 -8.72
N TRP A 240 11.07 -2.13 -9.62
CA TRP A 240 10.66 -2.81 -10.83
C TRP A 240 10.77 -1.86 -12.04
N ARG A 241 10.80 -2.41 -13.25
CA ARG A 241 10.73 -1.64 -14.50
C ARG A 241 10.23 -2.51 -15.66
N TRP A 242 9.82 -1.88 -16.75
CA TRP A 242 9.52 -2.57 -18.00
C TRP A 242 10.78 -3.07 -18.70
N ALA A 243 10.61 -4.07 -19.58
CA ALA A 243 11.68 -4.48 -20.48
C ALA A 243 11.97 -3.36 -21.50
N ASP A 244 13.19 -3.37 -22.06
CA ASP A 244 13.55 -2.40 -23.09
C ASP A 244 12.59 -2.50 -24.31
N ASN A 245 12.19 -1.35 -24.85
CA ASN A 245 11.21 -1.20 -25.94
C ASN A 245 9.87 -1.92 -25.68
N SER A 246 9.35 -1.78 -24.46
CA SER A 246 8.09 -2.39 -24.06
C SER A 246 6.89 -1.94 -24.90
N ASN A 247 6.91 -0.71 -25.43
CA ASN A 247 5.79 -0.08 -26.14
C ASN A 247 4.46 -0.32 -25.39
N VAL A 248 4.42 0.09 -24.12
CA VAL A 248 3.30 -0.12 -23.22
C VAL A 248 2.05 0.50 -23.83
N GLN A 249 1.10 -0.34 -24.26
CA GLN A 249 -0.18 0.13 -24.78
C GLN A 249 -1.10 0.51 -23.62
N LEU A 250 -1.56 1.76 -23.63
CA LEU A 250 -2.58 2.28 -22.72
C LEU A 250 -3.99 2.15 -23.33
N TYR A 251 -4.97 1.80 -22.51
CA TYR A 251 -6.37 1.72 -22.89
C TYR A 251 -7.24 2.67 -22.06
N LEU A 252 -7.92 3.63 -22.68
CA LEU A 252 -8.91 4.46 -21.99
C LEU A 252 -10.24 3.72 -21.91
N LYS A 253 -10.73 3.50 -20.70
CA LYS A 253 -12.04 2.89 -20.46
C LYS A 253 -13.16 3.88 -20.78
N ASP A 254 -13.93 3.58 -21.83
CA ASP A 254 -15.12 4.34 -22.24
C ASP A 254 -16.36 3.79 -21.55
N ASP A 255 -16.71 4.36 -20.39
CA ASP A 255 -17.87 3.95 -19.59
C ASP A 255 -18.64 5.14 -19.01
N SER A 256 -19.70 4.85 -18.23
CA SER A 256 -20.53 5.86 -17.61
C SER A 256 -19.79 6.71 -16.56
N ASN A 257 -18.74 6.19 -15.93
CA ASN A 257 -18.00 6.95 -14.95
C ASN A 257 -17.27 8.10 -15.65
N LEU A 258 -16.54 7.81 -16.73
CA LEU A 258 -15.91 8.84 -17.55
C LEU A 258 -16.95 9.80 -18.15
N ALA A 259 -18.04 9.28 -18.72
CA ALA A 259 -19.06 10.11 -19.35
C ALA A 259 -19.73 11.10 -18.37
N ASN A 260 -19.92 10.70 -17.11
CA ASN A 260 -20.53 11.52 -16.08
C ASN A 260 -19.63 12.68 -15.61
N GLU A 261 -18.32 12.61 -15.86
CA GLU A 261 -17.40 13.75 -15.64
C GLU A 261 -17.62 14.90 -16.63
N GLY A 262 -18.39 14.68 -17.71
CA GLY A 262 -18.59 15.67 -18.77
C GLY A 262 -17.35 15.90 -19.63
N LEU A 263 -16.37 14.99 -19.57
CA LEU A 263 -15.14 15.03 -20.36
C LEU A 263 -15.35 14.43 -21.75
N ASP A 264 -14.73 15.03 -22.78
CA ASP A 264 -14.60 14.39 -24.08
C ASP A 264 -13.51 13.31 -24.02
N LYS A 265 -13.89 12.08 -24.35
CA LYS A 265 -12.98 10.91 -24.28
C LYS A 265 -11.77 11.02 -25.21
N ASN A 266 -11.86 11.74 -26.33
CA ASN A 266 -10.70 11.92 -27.21
C ASN A 266 -9.74 12.96 -26.61
N SER A 267 -10.26 14.04 -26.04
CA SER A 267 -9.43 14.99 -25.28
C SER A 267 -8.73 14.33 -24.10
N VAL A 268 -9.40 13.41 -23.39
CA VAL A 268 -8.79 12.62 -22.32
C VAL A 268 -7.72 11.67 -22.84
N ALA A 269 -8.02 10.92 -23.90
CA ALA A 269 -7.04 10.04 -24.55
C ALA A 269 -5.80 10.83 -25.01
N GLN A 270 -6.00 12.03 -25.55
CA GLN A 270 -4.90 12.92 -25.95
C GLN A 270 -4.10 13.40 -24.74
N ALA A 271 -4.75 13.89 -23.68
CA ALA A 271 -4.08 14.34 -22.46
C ALA A 271 -3.20 13.24 -21.83
N VAL A 272 -3.70 12.00 -21.79
CA VAL A 272 -2.93 10.84 -21.32
C VAL A 272 -1.79 10.49 -22.28
N SER A 273 -2.03 10.56 -23.59
CA SER A 273 -0.98 10.37 -24.60
C SER A 273 0.13 11.41 -24.45
N ASP A 274 -0.21 12.68 -24.27
CA ASP A 274 0.77 13.76 -24.12
C ASP A 274 1.61 13.57 -22.85
N ALA A 275 1.02 13.04 -21.78
CA ALA A 275 1.76 12.66 -20.57
C ALA A 275 2.74 11.49 -20.81
N ALA A 276 2.33 10.47 -21.57
CA ALA A 276 3.20 9.36 -21.97
C ALA A 276 4.37 9.85 -22.85
N GLU A 277 4.08 10.67 -23.87
CA GLU A 277 5.09 11.25 -24.77
C GLU A 277 6.08 12.16 -24.02
N THR A 278 5.63 12.83 -22.97
CA THR A 278 6.51 13.62 -22.11
C THR A 278 7.59 12.74 -21.48
N TRP A 279 7.25 11.54 -21.01
CA TRP A 279 8.23 10.57 -20.52
C TRP A 279 9.10 9.99 -21.64
N ASP A 280 8.52 9.66 -22.79
CA ASP A 280 9.28 9.11 -23.91
C ASP A 280 10.31 10.10 -24.46
N SER A 281 10.00 11.40 -24.45
CA SER A 281 10.87 12.46 -24.97
C SER A 281 12.24 12.58 -24.30
N ILE A 282 12.40 12.06 -23.08
CA ILE A 282 13.65 12.10 -22.31
C ILE A 282 14.31 10.72 -22.16
N SER A 283 13.73 9.70 -22.80
CA SER A 283 14.17 8.31 -22.79
C SER A 283 14.89 7.95 -24.09
N SER A 284 15.87 7.05 -24.01
CA SER A 284 16.51 6.45 -25.20
C SER A 284 15.62 5.47 -25.98
N GLN A 285 14.38 5.25 -25.54
CA GLN A 285 13.49 4.18 -25.99
C GLN A 285 12.04 4.67 -26.00
N ASN A 286 11.23 4.09 -26.89
CA ASN A 286 9.77 4.24 -26.84
C ASN A 286 9.22 3.33 -25.73
N LEU A 287 8.88 3.92 -24.59
CA LEU A 287 8.39 3.21 -23.41
C LEU A 287 6.91 2.90 -23.57
N PHE A 288 6.13 3.88 -24.01
CA PHE A 288 4.71 3.71 -24.35
C PHE A 288 4.53 3.49 -25.85
N ASN A 289 3.36 2.98 -26.22
CA ASN A 289 2.95 2.99 -27.62
C ASN A 289 2.31 4.36 -27.94
N ASP A 290 2.57 4.88 -29.13
CA ASP A 290 2.05 6.16 -29.58
C ASP A 290 0.50 6.12 -29.56
N GLY A 291 -0.09 6.90 -28.66
CA GLY A 291 -1.54 7.04 -28.54
C GLY A 291 -2.23 6.04 -27.58
N VAL A 292 -3.42 6.47 -27.15
CA VAL A 292 -4.27 5.73 -26.20
C VAL A 292 -5.44 5.09 -26.94
N THR A 293 -5.65 3.79 -26.74
CA THR A 293 -6.78 3.06 -27.35
C THR A 293 -8.04 3.22 -26.51
N ILE A 294 -9.08 3.84 -27.07
CA ILE A 294 -10.38 3.98 -26.39
C ILE A 294 -11.17 2.67 -26.52
N SER A 295 -11.67 2.12 -25.40
CA SER A 295 -12.42 0.86 -25.40
C SER A 295 -13.42 0.78 -24.24
N SER A 296 -14.61 0.23 -24.51
CA SER A 296 -15.61 -0.11 -23.48
C SER A 296 -15.45 -1.53 -22.93
N GLN A 297 -14.51 -2.31 -23.45
CA GLN A 297 -14.32 -3.75 -23.17
C GLN A 297 -13.05 -4.02 -22.34
N VAL A 298 -12.62 -3.03 -21.56
CA VAL A 298 -11.46 -3.10 -20.67
C VAL A 298 -11.89 -2.87 -19.23
N ALA A 299 -11.19 -3.49 -18.28
CA ALA A 299 -11.47 -3.37 -16.86
C ALA A 299 -10.18 -3.01 -16.14
N ALA A 300 -10.19 -1.87 -15.46
CA ALA A 300 -9.13 -1.53 -14.52
C ALA A 300 -9.24 -2.38 -13.25
N ASP A 301 -8.21 -2.29 -12.41
CA ASP A 301 -8.07 -2.96 -11.11
C ASP A 301 -7.93 -4.48 -11.22
N LYS A 302 -7.56 -5.00 -12.41
CA LYS A 302 -7.45 -6.44 -12.67
C LYS A 302 -6.17 -6.73 -13.42
N GLN A 303 -5.52 -7.83 -13.08
CA GLN A 303 -4.41 -8.33 -13.86
C GLN A 303 -4.95 -9.05 -15.11
N ASP A 304 -5.20 -8.32 -16.20
CA ASP A 304 -5.70 -8.85 -17.47
C ASP A 304 -4.77 -8.60 -18.67
N GLN A 305 -3.55 -8.16 -18.38
CA GLN A 305 -2.49 -7.74 -19.31
C GLN A 305 -2.86 -6.52 -20.15
N LYS A 306 -3.73 -5.65 -19.65
CA LYS A 306 -4.05 -4.36 -20.28
C LYS A 306 -3.78 -3.25 -19.30
N ASN A 307 -3.03 -2.25 -19.73
CA ASN A 307 -2.77 -1.07 -18.93
C ASN A 307 -3.95 -0.11 -19.09
N VAL A 308 -4.90 -0.14 -18.15
CA VAL A 308 -6.17 0.57 -18.29
C VAL A 308 -6.13 1.90 -17.55
N VAL A 309 -6.59 2.95 -18.22
CA VAL A 309 -6.89 4.26 -17.65
C VAL A 309 -8.40 4.36 -17.44
N ALA A 310 -8.84 4.57 -16.19
CA ALA A 310 -10.25 4.52 -15.83
C ALA A 310 -10.66 5.57 -14.78
N TRP A 311 -11.98 5.75 -14.66
CA TRP A 311 -12.61 6.56 -13.61
C TRP A 311 -13.42 5.65 -12.69
N LYS A 312 -13.27 5.85 -11.37
CA LYS A 312 -13.98 5.07 -10.35
C LYS A 312 -14.28 5.96 -9.15
N TYR A 313 -15.50 5.87 -8.61
CA TYR A 313 -15.84 6.60 -7.39
C TYR A 313 -15.18 5.94 -6.17
N THR A 314 -14.49 6.73 -5.37
CA THR A 314 -14.14 6.39 -3.99
C THR A 314 -14.52 7.56 -3.08
N SER A 315 -15.19 7.26 -1.96
CA SER A 315 -15.68 8.29 -1.03
C SER A 315 -14.56 8.96 -0.21
N SER A 316 -13.34 8.46 -0.31
CA SER A 316 -12.15 8.96 0.34
C SER A 316 -11.55 10.17 -0.38
N SER A 317 -10.48 10.73 0.17
CA SER A 317 -9.77 11.82 -0.46
C SER A 317 -8.76 11.39 -1.51
N ALA A 318 -8.67 10.10 -1.87
CA ALA A 318 -7.82 9.62 -2.96
C ALA A 318 -8.11 10.41 -4.24
N LEU A 319 -7.08 10.89 -4.93
CA LEU A 319 -7.16 11.66 -6.17
C LEU A 319 -7.11 10.73 -7.38
N ALA A 320 -6.01 9.99 -7.45
CA ALA A 320 -5.77 8.94 -8.41
C ALA A 320 -4.81 7.92 -7.79
N TYR A 321 -4.64 6.80 -8.46
CA TYR A 321 -3.63 5.82 -8.13
C TYR A 321 -3.25 5.03 -9.37
N SER A 322 -2.03 4.52 -9.33
CA SER A 322 -1.55 3.47 -10.21
C SER A 322 -1.58 2.12 -9.50
N ARG A 323 -1.84 1.05 -10.25
CA ARG A 323 -1.76 -0.32 -9.76
C ARG A 323 -0.93 -1.15 -10.72
N THR A 324 0.26 -1.54 -10.28
CA THR A 324 1.21 -2.28 -11.10
C THR A 324 1.39 -3.70 -10.61
N TRP A 325 1.39 -4.65 -11.55
CA TRP A 325 1.82 -6.03 -11.33
C TRP A 325 3.20 -6.28 -11.92
N TYR A 326 4.04 -7.03 -11.21
CA TYR A 326 5.36 -7.45 -11.67
C TYR A 326 5.74 -8.83 -11.14
N TYR A 327 6.67 -9.48 -11.84
CA TYR A 327 7.15 -10.79 -11.42
C TYR A 327 8.05 -10.72 -10.19
N THR A 328 7.86 -11.63 -9.24
CA THR A 328 8.78 -11.77 -8.10
C THR A 328 10.08 -12.48 -8.48
N ASN A 329 10.11 -13.29 -9.53
CA ASN A 329 11.28 -14.10 -9.89
C ASN A 329 11.92 -13.74 -11.24
N LYS A 330 11.36 -12.80 -12.01
CA LYS A 330 11.93 -12.32 -13.29
C LYS A 330 12.51 -10.94 -13.14
N TYR A 331 13.65 -10.72 -13.79
CA TYR A 331 14.42 -9.50 -13.66
C TYR A 331 14.80 -8.92 -15.02
N VAL A 332 14.95 -7.61 -15.07
CA VAL A 332 15.50 -6.82 -16.17
C VAL A 332 16.62 -5.93 -15.62
N VAL A 333 17.55 -5.50 -16.46
CA VAL A 333 18.71 -4.71 -16.05
C VAL A 333 18.51 -3.24 -16.45
N GLY A 334 18.55 -2.32 -15.49
CA GLY A 334 18.50 -0.87 -15.73
C GLY A 334 19.73 -0.35 -16.46
N LYS A 335 19.69 0.88 -16.99
CA LYS A 335 20.88 1.50 -17.59
C LYS A 335 21.97 1.86 -16.57
N ASP A 336 21.66 1.84 -15.28
CA ASP A 336 22.65 1.83 -14.20
C ASP A 336 23.31 0.47 -13.93
N GLY A 337 22.98 -0.58 -14.70
CA GLY A 337 23.50 -1.93 -14.53
C GLY A 337 22.90 -2.70 -13.36
N LYS A 338 21.89 -2.16 -12.65
CA LYS A 338 21.21 -2.85 -11.54
C LYS A 338 20.08 -3.74 -12.04
N ARG A 339 19.72 -4.74 -11.23
CA ARG A 339 18.58 -5.63 -11.50
C ARG A 339 17.31 -5.09 -10.86
N TYR A 340 16.25 -5.06 -11.65
CA TYR A 340 14.90 -4.65 -11.28
C TYR A 340 13.94 -5.80 -11.58
N LYS A 341 12.83 -5.92 -10.84
CA LYS A 341 11.78 -6.87 -11.18
C LYS A 341 11.13 -6.48 -12.51
N LYS A 342 10.69 -7.47 -13.29
CA LYS A 342 10.07 -7.23 -14.60
C LYS A 342 8.57 -6.91 -14.43
N ALA A 343 8.17 -5.70 -14.84
CA ALA A 343 6.78 -5.28 -14.93
C ALA A 343 5.96 -6.17 -15.88
N ILE A 344 4.67 -6.31 -15.57
CA ILE A 344 3.69 -7.08 -16.35
C ILE A 344 2.62 -6.14 -16.91
N GLU A 345 2.08 -5.29 -16.04
CA GLU A 345 0.86 -4.51 -16.28
C GLU A 345 0.78 -3.36 -15.28
N SER A 346 0.19 -2.23 -15.67
CA SER A 346 -0.08 -1.09 -14.79
C SER A 346 -1.37 -0.38 -15.17
N ASP A 347 -2.33 -0.34 -14.25
CA ASP A 347 -3.55 0.44 -14.38
C ASP A 347 -3.40 1.83 -13.74
N LEU A 348 -4.18 2.79 -14.23
CA LEU A 348 -4.31 4.14 -13.67
C LEU A 348 -5.80 4.41 -13.46
N THR A 349 -6.19 4.74 -12.22
CA THR A 349 -7.58 5.08 -11.91
C THR A 349 -7.70 6.46 -11.28
N TYR A 350 -8.55 7.30 -11.85
CA TYR A 350 -8.96 8.60 -11.33
C TYR A 350 -10.20 8.47 -10.44
N ASN A 351 -10.26 9.25 -9.36
CA ASN A 351 -11.42 9.30 -8.48
C ASN A 351 -12.49 10.28 -8.98
N THR A 352 -13.70 9.79 -9.26
CA THR A 352 -14.86 10.61 -9.68
C THR A 352 -15.47 11.47 -8.55
N ARG A 353 -14.92 11.42 -7.33
CA ARG A 353 -15.26 12.37 -6.26
C ARG A 353 -14.85 13.80 -6.63
N TRP A 354 -13.81 13.94 -7.44
CA TRP A 354 -13.22 15.23 -7.82
C TRP A 354 -13.65 15.63 -9.23
N GLY A 355 -13.65 16.94 -9.49
CA GLY A 355 -13.79 17.44 -10.86
C GLY A 355 -12.49 17.23 -11.63
N TRP A 356 -12.63 17.03 -12.94
CA TRP A 356 -11.51 16.83 -13.86
C TRP A 356 -11.61 17.76 -15.07
N THR A 357 -10.47 18.18 -15.61
CA THR A 357 -10.37 18.98 -16.83
C THR A 357 -9.23 18.48 -17.71
N THR A 358 -9.37 18.64 -19.02
CA THR A 358 -8.28 18.51 -20.00
C THR A 358 -7.76 19.87 -20.47
N ASP A 359 -8.45 20.96 -20.09
CA ASP A 359 -8.07 22.34 -20.34
C ASP A 359 -7.11 22.83 -19.25
N GLU A 360 -5.86 23.09 -19.63
CA GLU A 360 -4.79 23.60 -18.76
C GLU A 360 -5.12 24.95 -18.10
N SER A 361 -6.02 25.73 -18.70
CA SER A 361 -6.43 27.04 -18.18
C SER A 361 -7.57 26.98 -17.16
N ASN A 362 -8.18 25.81 -16.97
CA ASN A 362 -9.34 25.61 -16.10
C ASN A 362 -9.15 24.69 -14.86
N PRO A 363 -7.93 24.48 -14.30
CA PRO A 363 -7.80 23.81 -13.02
C PRO A 363 -8.22 24.77 -11.88
N SER A 364 -9.04 24.29 -10.96
CA SER A 364 -9.51 25.04 -9.79
C SER A 364 -8.89 24.43 -8.54
N LEU A 365 -7.61 24.72 -8.30
CA LEU A 365 -6.90 24.19 -7.12
C LEU A 365 -7.15 25.02 -5.85
N TYR A 366 -7.79 26.19 -5.97
CA TYR A 366 -7.79 27.24 -4.93
C TYR A 366 -9.04 27.33 -4.03
N ASN A 367 -9.96 26.35 -4.02
CA ASN A 367 -11.16 26.44 -3.15
C ASN A 367 -11.50 25.15 -2.39
N TRP A 368 -10.49 24.55 -1.76
CA TRP A 368 -10.64 23.27 -1.04
C TRP A 368 -11.48 23.35 0.24
N MET A 369 -11.61 24.53 0.84
CA MET A 369 -12.18 24.68 2.19
C MET A 369 -13.71 24.81 2.22
N THR A 370 -14.40 24.94 1.07
CA THR A 370 -15.86 25.17 1.04
C THR A 370 -16.67 24.22 0.17
N ASN A 371 -16.09 23.58 -0.86
CA ASN A 371 -16.82 22.61 -1.68
C ASN A 371 -15.87 21.70 -2.50
N PRO A 372 -15.60 20.44 -2.10
CA PRO A 372 -14.66 19.56 -2.81
C PRO A 372 -15.09 19.27 -4.27
N SER A 373 -16.39 19.36 -4.58
CA SER A 373 -16.94 19.25 -5.94
C SER A 373 -16.70 20.48 -6.83
N SER A 374 -16.07 21.54 -6.30
CA SER A 374 -15.63 22.71 -7.06
C SER A 374 -14.12 22.70 -7.37
N ILE A 375 -13.40 21.66 -6.91
CA ILE A 375 -12.00 21.45 -7.23
C ILE A 375 -11.94 20.66 -8.53
N THR A 376 -11.20 21.21 -9.50
CA THR A 376 -11.01 20.59 -10.81
C THR A 376 -9.53 20.35 -11.02
N TYR A 377 -9.13 19.10 -11.19
CA TYR A 377 -7.75 18.68 -11.43
C TYR A 377 -7.48 18.48 -12.93
N ASP A 378 -6.27 18.80 -13.35
CA ASP A 378 -5.81 18.58 -14.72
C ASP A 378 -5.48 17.10 -14.94
N VAL A 379 -6.16 16.49 -15.92
CA VAL A 379 -5.99 15.06 -16.26
C VAL A 379 -4.56 14.76 -16.68
N GLN A 380 -3.92 15.62 -17.49
CA GLN A 380 -2.56 15.39 -17.97
C GLN A 380 -1.52 15.46 -16.85
N THR A 381 -1.66 16.41 -15.93
CA THR A 381 -0.77 16.54 -14.76
C THR A 381 -0.79 15.28 -13.92
N VAL A 382 -2.00 14.81 -13.56
CA VAL A 382 -2.14 13.59 -12.76
C VAL A 382 -1.73 12.35 -13.57
N ALA A 383 -2.03 12.31 -14.88
CA ALA A 383 -1.51 11.25 -15.75
C ALA A 383 0.02 11.20 -15.74
N LEU A 384 0.68 12.35 -15.84
CA LEU A 384 2.14 12.44 -15.88
C LEU A 384 2.76 11.89 -14.60
N HIS A 385 2.19 12.20 -13.43
CA HIS A 385 2.59 11.64 -12.14
C HIS A 385 2.41 10.12 -12.09
N GLU A 386 1.19 9.63 -12.31
CA GLU A 386 0.85 8.21 -12.16
C GLU A 386 1.52 7.32 -13.23
N LEU A 387 1.81 7.86 -14.42
CA LEU A 387 2.61 7.18 -15.42
C LEU A 387 4.08 7.07 -15.02
N GLY A 388 4.60 7.98 -14.19
CA GLY A 388 5.92 7.83 -13.60
C GLY A 388 5.99 6.61 -12.68
N HIS A 389 4.94 6.37 -11.88
CA HIS A 389 4.79 5.10 -11.16
C HIS A 389 4.74 3.92 -12.11
N THR A 390 3.94 3.99 -13.18
CA THR A 390 3.88 2.96 -14.23
C THR A 390 5.26 2.64 -14.83
N LEU A 391 6.22 3.55 -14.81
CA LEU A 391 7.57 3.32 -15.31
C LEU A 391 8.56 2.81 -14.24
N GLY A 392 8.13 2.67 -12.99
CA GLY A 392 8.95 2.20 -11.87
C GLY A 392 9.64 3.30 -11.08
N LEU A 393 9.14 4.54 -11.16
CA LEU A 393 9.55 5.65 -10.28
C LEU A 393 8.65 5.69 -9.04
N GLY A 394 9.23 6.06 -7.90
CA GLY A 394 8.49 6.31 -6.66
C GLY A 394 8.40 7.79 -6.35
N ASP A 395 7.50 8.13 -5.43
CA ASP A 395 7.34 9.48 -4.90
C ASP A 395 8.64 10.00 -4.26
N THR A 396 9.02 11.23 -4.59
CA THR A 396 10.23 11.87 -4.05
C THR A 396 9.98 12.60 -2.73
N TYR A 397 8.76 13.09 -2.53
CA TYR A 397 8.36 13.90 -1.38
C TYR A 397 8.33 13.17 -0.03
N LEU A 398 8.66 11.88 -0.04
CA LEU A 398 8.78 11.00 1.14
C LEU A 398 10.04 11.28 1.92
N ASN A 399 10.99 11.92 1.26
CA ASN A 399 12.11 12.50 1.91
C ASN A 399 11.72 13.92 2.34
N LYS A 400 11.79 14.19 3.65
CA LYS A 400 11.51 15.53 4.23
C LYS A 400 12.26 16.67 3.51
N LEU A 401 13.34 16.35 2.80
CA LEU A 401 14.16 17.30 2.03
C LEU A 401 13.58 17.64 0.64
N TYR A 402 12.94 16.69 -0.05
CA TYR A 402 12.37 16.90 -1.40
C TYR A 402 10.87 17.22 -1.37
N LYS A 403 10.29 17.18 -0.18
CA LYS A 403 8.88 17.48 0.07
C LYS A 403 8.40 18.81 -0.50
N TYR A 404 9.28 19.80 -0.66
CA TYR A 404 8.93 21.11 -1.21
C TYR A 404 9.63 21.42 -2.54
N ASP A 405 10.17 20.40 -3.22
CA ASP A 405 10.64 20.55 -4.60
C ASP A 405 9.45 20.47 -5.56
N LEU A 406 8.73 21.60 -5.69
CA LEU A 406 7.55 21.77 -6.53
C LEU A 406 7.85 21.68 -8.03
N SER A 407 9.12 21.47 -8.42
CA SER A 407 9.51 21.33 -9.83
C SER A 407 9.46 19.89 -10.33
N GLN A 408 9.27 18.90 -9.46
CA GLN A 408 9.26 17.48 -9.82
C GLN A 408 7.83 16.97 -9.91
N ILE A 409 7.47 16.31 -11.00
CA ILE A 409 6.14 15.71 -11.13
C ILE A 409 5.98 14.53 -10.17
N MET A 410 7.05 13.77 -9.89
CA MET A 410 7.04 12.72 -8.85
C MET A 410 7.16 13.30 -7.43
N GLY A 411 7.14 14.63 -7.31
CA GLY A 411 7.14 15.40 -6.07
C GLY A 411 5.75 15.89 -5.67
N TYR A 412 5.72 16.87 -4.76
CA TYR A 412 4.53 17.70 -4.59
C TYR A 412 4.42 18.66 -5.77
N TYR A 413 3.20 18.96 -6.20
CA TYR A 413 2.92 20.05 -7.12
C TYR A 413 1.69 20.81 -6.64
N ASP A 414 1.73 22.13 -6.75
CA ASP A 414 0.69 23.06 -6.27
C ASP A 414 -0.08 23.75 -7.41
N SER A 415 0.28 23.42 -8.65
CA SER A 415 -0.34 23.92 -9.88
C SER A 415 -0.35 22.85 -10.96
N THR A 416 -1.03 23.11 -12.08
CA THR A 416 -0.94 22.28 -13.28
C THR A 416 0.52 22.17 -13.73
N GLN A 417 0.98 20.93 -13.92
CA GLN A 417 2.36 20.62 -14.23
C GLN A 417 2.42 19.51 -15.28
N ARG A 418 2.70 19.91 -16.53
CA ARG A 418 2.81 19.01 -17.69
C ARG A 418 4.28 18.83 -18.13
N THR A 419 5.24 19.07 -17.23
CA THR A 419 6.67 18.99 -17.51
C THR A 419 7.42 18.23 -16.42
N LEU A 420 8.54 17.63 -16.78
CA LEU A 420 9.39 16.86 -15.88
C LEU A 420 10.45 17.75 -15.22
N GLY A 421 10.66 17.54 -13.93
CA GLY A 421 11.77 18.08 -13.18
C GLY A 421 13.08 17.35 -13.47
N SER A 422 14.17 17.85 -12.89
CA SER A 422 15.50 17.29 -13.15
C SER A 422 15.73 15.94 -12.46
N GLY A 423 15.03 15.68 -11.37
CA GLY A 423 15.00 14.41 -10.65
C GLY A 423 14.20 13.36 -11.41
N ASP A 424 13.00 13.73 -11.88
CA ASP A 424 12.18 12.89 -12.76
C ASP A 424 12.99 12.43 -13.98
N THR A 425 13.65 13.39 -14.65
CA THR A 425 14.51 13.12 -15.80
C THR A 425 15.65 12.17 -15.45
N LYS A 426 16.35 12.44 -14.34
CA LYS A 426 17.47 11.61 -13.92
C LYS A 426 17.03 10.20 -13.55
N GLY A 427 15.88 10.05 -12.91
CA GLY A 427 15.32 8.77 -12.52
C GLY A 427 14.96 7.93 -13.73
N LEU A 428 14.22 8.51 -14.68
CA LEU A 428 13.86 7.80 -15.90
C LEU A 428 15.10 7.38 -16.69
N GLN A 429 16.05 8.28 -16.93
CA GLN A 429 17.28 7.96 -17.67
C GLN A 429 18.15 6.94 -16.94
N THR A 430 18.06 6.85 -15.61
CA THR A 430 18.75 5.80 -14.85
C THR A 430 18.15 4.42 -15.13
N LEU A 431 16.83 4.33 -15.26
CA LEU A 431 16.13 3.08 -15.57
C LEU A 431 16.26 2.74 -17.07
N TYR A 432 15.97 3.68 -17.96
CA TYR A 432 15.74 3.44 -19.39
C TYR A 432 16.77 4.06 -20.33
N GLY A 433 17.63 4.97 -19.86
CA GLY A 433 18.66 5.64 -20.68
C GLY A 433 18.18 6.96 -21.26
N ALA A 434 19.12 7.77 -21.73
CA ALA A 434 18.90 9.09 -22.33
C ALA A 434 18.94 9.04 -23.86
#